data_AF-A0A956RKB6-F1
#
_entry.id   AF-A0A956RKB6-F1
#
_cell.length_a   1.000
_cell.length_b   1.000
_cell.length_c   1.000
_cell.angle_alpha   90.00
_cell.angle_beta   90.00
_cell.angle_gamma   90.00
#
_symmetry.space_group_name_H-M   'P 1'
#
loop_
_entity.id
_entity.type
_entity.pdbx_description
1 polymer ?
#
loop_
_entity_poly.entity_id
_entity_poly.type
_entity_poly.pdbx_seq_one_letter_code
_entity_poly.pdbx_strand_id
1 'polypeptide(L)'
;MRAAIWGLLRASDAEVLAAAVQTLARRHGTRTFTPHVTVLGGLTLRGDEPSRELLTRARELAASVAAFDVETSAPQHSAAPLRAVVLPLA
;
A
#
# COMPACT_ATOMS: atom_id res chain seq x y z
N MET A 1 -6.85 14.34 10.76
CA MET A 1 -6.84 12.88 10.46
C MET A 1 -5.58 12.51 9.69
N ARG A 2 -5.05 11.28 9.81
CA ARG A 2 -3.96 10.80 8.94
C ARG A 2 -4.51 9.91 7.83
N ALA A 3 -4.00 10.06 6.62
CA ALA A 3 -4.40 9.27 5.46
C ALA A 3 -3.18 8.75 4.69
N ALA A 4 -3.42 7.70 3.91
CA ALA A 4 -2.48 7.13 2.96
C ALA A 4 -3.21 6.80 1.66
N ILE A 5 -2.49 6.83 0.55
CA ILE A 5 -2.96 6.38 -0.76
C ILE A 5 -2.28 5.06 -1.07
N TRP A 6 -3.08 4.08 -1.45
CA TRP A 6 -2.64 2.71 -1.71
C TRP A 6 -2.80 2.35 -3.18
N GLY A 7 -1.78 1.71 -3.74
CA GLY A 7 -1.87 0.96 -4.98
C GLY A 7 -2.46 -0.42 -4.67
N LEU A 8 -3.51 -0.78 -5.40
CA LEU A 8 -4.11 -2.10 -5.32
C LEU A 8 -3.41 -3.04 -6.28
N LEU A 9 -3.29 -4.30 -5.86
CA LEU A 9 -2.71 -5.36 -6.68
C LEU A 9 -3.75 -5.88 -7.67
N ARG A 10 -3.28 -6.52 -8.76
CA ARG A 10 -4.16 -7.30 -9.62
C ARG A 10 -4.79 -8.45 -8.82
N ALA A 11 -5.98 -8.88 -9.21
CA ALA A 11 -6.74 -9.88 -8.44
C ALA A 11 -5.94 -11.17 -8.18
N SER A 12 -5.23 -11.68 -9.20
CA SER A 12 -4.38 -12.87 -9.08
C SER A 12 -3.29 -12.71 -8.00
N ASP A 13 -2.62 -11.56 -7.97
CA ASP A 13 -1.51 -11.30 -7.06
C ASP A 13 -2.03 -11.02 -5.63
N ALA A 14 -3.19 -10.36 -5.54
CA ALA A 14 -3.88 -10.09 -4.28
C ALA A 14 -4.27 -11.38 -3.56
N GLU A 15 -4.77 -12.39 -4.29
CA GLU A 15 -5.15 -13.68 -3.71
C GLU A 15 -3.95 -14.43 -3.12
N VAL A 16 -2.84 -14.50 -3.89
CA VAL A 16 -1.60 -15.15 -3.44
C VAL A 16 -1.06 -14.48 -2.18
N LEU A 17 -0.98 -13.15 -2.16
CA LEU A 17 -0.48 -12.42 -1.00
C LEU A 17 -1.45 -12.44 0.18
N ALA A 18 -2.76 -12.47 -0.06
CA ALA A 18 -3.76 -12.57 1.00
C ALA A 18 -3.61 -13.90 1.76
N ALA A 19 -3.34 -15.01 1.07
CA ALA A 19 -3.07 -16.30 1.70
C ALA A 19 -1.82 -16.26 2.60
N ALA A 20 -0.75 -15.58 2.16
CA ALA A 20 0.46 -15.38 2.96
C ALA A 20 0.19 -14.51 4.20
N VAL A 21 -0.54 -13.40 4.05
CA VAL A 21 -0.94 -12.52 5.16
C VAL A 21 -1.79 -13.28 6.17
N GLN A 22 -2.78 -14.06 5.74
CA GLN A 22 -3.61 -14.88 6.63
C GLN A 22 -2.78 -15.92 7.39
N THR A 23 -1.81 -16.54 6.73
CA THR A 23 -0.93 -17.53 7.36
C THR A 23 -0.04 -16.89 8.43
N LEU A 24 0.57 -15.75 8.12
CA LEU A 24 1.39 -15.00 9.08
C LEU A 24 0.55 -14.45 10.24
N ALA A 25 -0.64 -13.92 9.96
CA ALA A 25 -1.55 -13.40 10.98
C ALA A 25 -1.95 -14.48 11.99
N ARG A 26 -2.32 -15.67 11.51
CA ARG A 26 -2.61 -16.82 12.39
C ARG A 26 -1.40 -17.25 13.20
N ARG A 27 -0.22 -17.34 12.56
CA ARG A 27 1.02 -17.79 13.23
C ARG A 27 1.47 -16.85 14.34
N HIS A 28 1.28 -15.54 14.16
CA HIS A 28 1.78 -14.51 15.09
C HIS A 28 0.69 -13.87 15.95
N GLY A 29 -0.58 -14.34 15.85
CA GLY A 29 -1.69 -13.78 16.61
C GLY A 29 -2.03 -12.33 16.26
N THR A 30 -1.81 -11.92 15.01
CA THR A 30 -2.04 -10.54 14.54
C THR A 30 -3.29 -10.45 13.67
N ARG A 31 -3.71 -9.22 13.34
CA ARG A 31 -4.85 -8.97 12.43
C ARG A 31 -4.43 -9.14 10.97
N THR A 32 -5.35 -9.61 10.15
CA THR A 32 -5.22 -9.60 8.70
C THR A 32 -5.43 -8.20 8.13
N PHE A 33 -4.87 -7.94 6.95
CA PHE A 33 -5.09 -6.72 6.19
C PHE A 33 -5.15 -7.03 4.70
N THR A 34 -5.76 -6.15 3.90
CA THR A 34 -5.77 -6.27 2.44
C THR A 34 -4.36 -5.98 1.91
N PRO A 35 -3.71 -6.90 1.15
CA PRO A 35 -2.42 -6.63 0.54
C PRO A 35 -2.47 -5.38 -0.36
N HIS A 36 -1.53 -4.46 -0.16
CA HIS A 36 -1.46 -3.20 -0.90
C HIS A 36 -0.02 -2.66 -0.90
N VAL A 37 0.25 -1.74 -1.83
CA VAL A 37 1.48 -0.94 -1.83
C VAL A 37 1.14 0.46 -1.37
N THR A 38 1.81 0.96 -0.33
CA THR A 38 1.65 2.38 0.04
C THR A 38 2.41 3.24 -0.96
N VAL A 39 1.69 4.01 -1.78
CA VAL A 39 2.26 4.93 -2.77
C VAL A 39 2.56 6.27 -2.14
N LEU A 40 1.67 6.74 -1.26
CA LEU A 40 1.85 7.98 -0.50
C LEU A 40 1.33 7.81 0.92
N GLY A 41 2.22 7.92 1.91
CA GLY A 41 1.88 7.80 3.33
C GLY A 41 1.99 9.12 4.09
N GLY A 42 1.35 9.20 5.25
CA GLY A 42 1.59 10.28 6.22
C GLY A 42 0.88 11.60 5.94
N LEU A 43 -0.12 11.61 5.04
CA LEU A 43 -0.91 12.80 4.75
C LEU A 43 -1.65 13.26 6.00
N THR A 44 -1.53 14.53 6.34
CA THR A 44 -2.22 15.13 7.48
C THR A 44 -3.34 16.02 6.96
N LEU A 45 -4.57 15.57 7.17
CA LEU A 45 -5.77 16.29 6.76
C LEU A 45 -6.21 17.21 7.88
N ARG A 46 -6.35 18.50 7.58
CA ARG A 46 -6.80 19.56 8.49
C ARG A 46 -8.32 19.72 8.36
N GLY A 47 -9.01 19.81 9.51
CA GLY A 47 -10.46 20.01 9.57
C GLY A 47 -11.30 18.73 9.40
N ASP A 48 -12.61 18.94 9.47
CA ASP A 48 -13.64 17.89 9.52
C ASP A 48 -14.18 17.50 8.14
N GLU A 49 -13.64 18.08 7.05
CA GLU A 49 -13.90 17.66 5.66
C GLU A 49 -12.70 16.87 5.07
N PRO A 50 -12.39 15.67 5.56
CA PRO A 50 -11.28 14.87 5.05
C PRO A 50 -11.49 14.26 3.66
N SER A 51 -12.59 14.57 2.95
CA SER A 51 -13.00 13.80 1.77
C SER A 51 -12.59 14.45 0.45
N ARG A 52 -12.88 15.73 0.21
CA ARG A 52 -12.71 16.32 -1.14
C ARG A 52 -11.25 16.51 -1.53
N GLU A 53 -10.43 17.11 -0.67
CA GLU A 53 -9.02 17.33 -0.99
C GLU A 53 -8.27 16.01 -1.15
N LEU A 54 -8.49 15.05 -0.25
CA LEU A 54 -7.87 13.72 -0.34
C LEU A 54 -8.31 12.99 -1.61
N LEU A 55 -9.60 13.03 -1.97
CA LEU A 55 -10.11 12.41 -3.19
C LEU A 55 -9.53 13.08 -4.45
N THR A 56 -9.39 14.41 -4.45
CA THR A 56 -8.75 15.14 -5.55
C THR A 56 -7.30 14.72 -5.70
N ARG A 57 -6.51 14.72 -4.61
CA ARG A 57 -5.11 14.26 -4.63
C ARG A 57 -4.97 12.81 -5.06
N ALA A 58 -5.87 11.93 -4.61
CA ALA A 58 -5.87 10.54 -5.04
C ALA A 58 -6.17 10.41 -6.54
N ARG A 59 -7.09 11.21 -7.09
CA ARG A 59 -7.40 11.22 -8.53
C ARG A 59 -6.26 11.80 -9.36
N GLU A 60 -5.66 12.90 -8.93
CA GLU A 60 -4.47 13.50 -9.59
C GLU A 60 -3.31 12.50 -9.64
N LEU A 61 -3.08 11.78 -8.53
CA LEU A 61 -2.04 10.76 -8.47
C LEU A 61 -2.38 9.56 -9.37
N ALA A 62 -3.63 9.07 -9.31
CA ALA A 62 -4.08 7.97 -10.16
C ALA A 62 -4.01 8.31 -11.66
N ALA A 63 -4.24 9.57 -12.03
CA ALA A 63 -4.14 10.04 -13.42
C ALA A 63 -2.68 10.22 -13.89
N SER A 64 -1.75 10.46 -12.97
CA SER A 64 -0.32 10.69 -13.29
C SER A 64 0.55 9.44 -13.17
N VAL A 65 0.05 8.39 -12.52
CA VAL A 65 0.76 7.12 -12.33
C VAL A 65 0.12 6.05 -13.21
N ALA A 66 0.81 5.64 -14.27
CA ALA A 66 0.44 4.46 -15.05
C ALA A 66 0.52 3.21 -14.16
N ALA A 67 -0.27 2.18 -14.48
CA ALA A 67 -0.10 0.88 -13.84
C ALA A 67 1.35 0.40 -14.04
N PHE A 68 1.97 -0.05 -12.96
CA PHE A 68 3.36 -0.49 -12.95
C PHE A 68 3.46 -1.86 -12.28
N ASP A 69 4.41 -2.65 -12.73
CA ASP A 69 4.75 -3.92 -12.10
C ASP A 69 5.73 -3.67 -10.95
N VAL A 70 5.59 -4.46 -9.88
CA VAL A 70 6.46 -4.39 -8.71
C VAL A 70 7.11 -5.75 -8.53
N GLU A 71 8.43 -5.77 -8.58
CA GLU A 71 9.21 -6.93 -8.19
C GLU A 71 9.57 -6.83 -6.71
N THR A 72 9.22 -7.86 -5.93
CA THR A 72 9.63 -7.94 -4.54
C THR A 72 10.95 -8.68 -4.44
N SER A 73 12.01 -7.99 -3.99
CA SER A 73 13.18 -8.69 -3.46
C SER A 73 12.81 -9.42 -2.15
N ALA A 74 13.61 -10.43 -1.77
CA ALA A 74 13.36 -11.34 -0.65
C ALA A 74 12.75 -10.66 0.61
N PRO A 75 11.87 -11.37 1.37
CA PRO A 75 11.21 -10.80 2.54
C PRO A 75 12.19 -10.18 3.52
N GLN A 76 12.00 -8.90 3.85
CA GLN A 76 12.82 -8.19 4.83
C GLN A 76 12.03 -8.05 6.14
N HIS A 77 12.69 -8.38 7.25
CA HIS A 77 12.19 -8.08 8.60
C HIS A 77 12.84 -6.77 9.05
N SER A 78 12.02 -5.76 9.40
CA SER A 78 12.53 -4.49 9.92
C SER A 78 11.77 -4.13 11.19
N ALA A 79 12.51 -3.72 12.22
CA ALA A 79 11.96 -3.08 13.42
C ALA A 79 11.55 -1.62 13.16
N ALA A 80 11.96 -1.05 12.02
CA ALA A 80 11.63 0.31 11.57
C ALA A 80 10.68 0.27 10.35
N PRO A 81 9.93 1.36 10.06
CA PRO A 81 9.10 1.44 8.87
C PRO A 81 9.92 1.17 7.61
N LEU A 82 9.49 0.20 6.80
CA LEU A 82 10.13 -0.10 5.51
C LEU A 82 10.04 1.12 4.59
N ARG A 83 11.17 1.51 4.00
CA ARG A 83 11.18 2.41 2.84
C ARG A 83 10.88 1.55 1.63
N ALA A 84 9.77 1.82 0.93
CA ALA A 84 9.51 1.19 -0.36
C ALA A 84 10.65 1.58 -1.31
N VAL A 85 11.38 0.58 -1.81
CA VAL A 85 12.35 0.76 -2.89
C VAL A 85 11.61 0.43 -4.18
N VAL A 86 11.31 1.46 -4.98
CA VAL A 86 10.81 1.28 -6.34
C VAL A 86 12.02 1.14 -7.24
N LEU A 87 12.23 -0.04 -7.82
CA LEU A 87 13.26 -0.27 -8.82
C LEU A 87 12.67 0.01 -10.21
N PRO A 88 13.33 0.78 -11.08
CA PRO A 88 12.91 0.92 -12.47
C PRO A 88 13.09 -0.43 -13.18
N LEU A 89 12.03 -0.92 -13.83
CA LEU A 89 12.13 -2.04 -14.76
C LEU A 89 12.76 -1.52 -16.06
N ALA A 90 13.85 -2.17 -16.48
CA ALA A 90 14.62 -1.87 -17.70
C ALA A 90 13.93 -2.41 -18.96
#